data_AF-A0A3C0A825-F1
#
_entry.id   AF-A0A3C0A825-F1
#
_cell.length_a   1.000
_cell.length_b   1.000
_cell.length_c   1.000
_cell.angle_alpha   90.00
_cell.angle_beta   90.00
_cell.angle_gamma   90.00
#
_symmetry.space_group_name_H-M   'P 1'
#
loop_
_entity.id
_entity.type
_entity.pdbx_description
1 polymer ?
#
loop_
_entity_poly.entity_id
_entity_poly.type
_entity_poly.pdbx_seq_one_letter_code
_entity_poly.pdbx_strand_id
1 'polypeptide(L)'
;YSQDTIVNYKKRVLESVEVDLLASYYSQDGDNAAVTGGIGTEELTDLASSIVVSIPLNDDDVLKIDANVSAYTSASSSNVDAFDTEGQAADPFVASSGASGSDEWVNGVITYSHSSDNRNNIWGANVSVSKEYDYFSIGFGGNYTHLFNEKNTEVSISGNVYFDQWKLIYP
;
A
#
# COMPACT_ATOMS: atom_id res chain seq x y z
N TYR A 1 24.41 -9.97 51.80
CA TYR A 1 23.03 -9.94 51.30
C TYR A 1 23.09 -9.77 49.79
N SER A 2 23.00 -10.87 49.03
CA SER A 2 22.84 -10.82 47.57
C SER A 2 21.35 -10.69 47.33
N GLN A 3 20.93 -9.57 46.74
CA GLN A 3 19.54 -9.34 46.39
C GLN A 3 19.29 -10.12 45.11
N ASP A 4 18.65 -11.29 45.22
CA ASP A 4 18.15 -12.03 44.06
C ASP A 4 17.26 -11.07 43.28
N THR A 5 17.76 -10.63 42.13
CA THR A 5 17.00 -9.79 41.23
C THR A 5 16.04 -10.73 40.54
N ILE A 6 14.82 -10.84 41.07
CA ILE A 6 13.76 -11.59 40.41
C ILE A 6 13.59 -10.94 39.04
N VAL A 7 14.06 -11.61 37.99
CA VAL A 7 13.83 -11.19 36.61
C VAL A 7 12.34 -11.41 36.38
N ASN A 8 11.53 -10.37 36.63
CA ASN A 8 10.10 -10.42 36.37
C ASN A 8 9.90 -10.60 34.87
N TYR A 9 9.41 -11.78 34.47
CA TYR A 9 9.07 -12.08 33.08
C TYR A 9 7.92 -11.18 32.63
N LYS A 10 8.14 -10.44 31.56
CA LYS A 10 7.13 -9.62 30.88
C LYS A 10 6.81 -10.26 29.54
N LYS A 11 5.53 -10.50 29.27
CA LYS A 11 5.09 -11.08 28.00
C LYS A 11 5.28 -10.07 26.87
N ARG A 12 5.92 -10.51 25.79
CA ARG A 12 6.15 -9.68 24.60
C ARG A 12 4.87 -9.47 23.81
N VAL A 13 4.76 -8.30 23.17
CA VAL A 13 3.70 -8.05 22.17
C VAL A 13 3.86 -8.98 20.97
N LEU A 14 5.11 -9.15 20.52
CA LEU A 14 5.49 -10.03 19.43
C LEU A 14 6.70 -10.87 19.89
N GLU A 15 6.57 -12.20 19.82
CA GLU A 15 7.59 -13.13 20.35
C GLU A 15 8.75 -13.34 19.38
N SER A 16 8.45 -13.40 18.08
CA SER A 16 9.41 -13.69 17.02
C SER A 16 9.20 -12.77 15.83
N VAL A 17 10.23 -12.66 14.98
CA VAL A 17 10.07 -12.01 13.67
C VAL A 17 9.03 -12.77 12.86
N GLU A 18 8.06 -12.05 12.31
CA GLU A 18 7.02 -12.58 11.42
C GLU A 18 7.25 -12.06 10.01
N VAL A 19 7.01 -12.91 9.01
CA VAL A 19 7.14 -12.58 7.59
C VAL A 19 5.88 -13.07 6.89
N ASP A 20 5.12 -12.13 6.34
CA ASP A 20 3.92 -12.41 5.56
C ASP A 20 4.17 -12.10 4.09
N LEU A 21 3.73 -13.01 3.22
CA LEU A 21 3.78 -12.88 1.77
C LEU A 21 2.35 -12.92 1.25
N LEU A 22 1.91 -11.82 0.63
CA LEU A 22 0.60 -11.72 0.02
C LEU A 22 0.74 -11.51 -1.48
N ALA A 23 -0.11 -12.16 -2.26
CA ALA A 23 -0.23 -11.94 -3.68
C ALA A 23 -1.71 -11.97 -4.06
N SER A 24 -2.12 -11.02 -4.89
CA SER A 24 -3.46 -10.92 -5.44
C SER A 24 -3.41 -10.73 -6.94
N TYR A 25 -4.36 -11.38 -7.62
CA TYR A 25 -4.56 -11.26 -9.04
C TYR A 25 -6.00 -10.81 -9.29
N TYR A 26 -6.15 -9.75 -10.06
CA TYR A 26 -7.43 -9.26 -10.52
C TYR A 26 -7.43 -9.18 -12.04
N SER A 27 -8.53 -9.62 -12.65
CA SER A 27 -8.74 -9.50 -14.08
C SER A 27 -10.21 -9.17 -14.32
N GLN A 28 -10.44 -8.20 -15.19
CA GLN A 28 -11.73 -7.75 -15.66
C GLN A 28 -11.72 -7.76 -17.18
N ASP A 29 -12.84 -8.17 -17.77
CA ASP A 29 -13.10 -8.18 -19.21
C ASP A 29 -14.55 -7.71 -19.43
N GLY A 30 -14.82 -7.00 -20.53
CA GLY A 30 -16.10 -6.38 -20.83
C GLY A 30 -16.03 -5.36 -21.97
N ASP A 31 -17.19 -4.95 -22.50
CA ASP A 31 -17.32 -4.04 -23.66
C ASP A 31 -18.00 -2.70 -23.34
N ASN A 32 -18.16 -2.36 -22.06
CA ASN A 32 -18.94 -1.20 -21.62
C ASN A 32 -18.06 -0.05 -21.08
N ALA A 33 -16.86 0.14 -21.63
CA ALA A 33 -15.88 1.12 -21.13
C ALA A 33 -16.50 2.50 -20.82
N ALA A 34 -16.47 2.85 -19.53
CA ALA A 34 -17.10 4.07 -19.03
C ALA A 34 -16.43 5.36 -19.55
N VAL A 35 -15.13 5.30 -19.86
CA VAL A 35 -14.33 6.44 -20.33
C VAL A 35 -14.64 6.86 -21.77
N THR A 36 -15.23 5.98 -22.58
CA THR A 36 -15.64 6.25 -23.98
C THR A 36 -17.16 6.36 -24.14
N GLY A 37 -17.91 6.51 -23.05
CA GLY A 37 -19.37 6.58 -23.10
C GLY A 37 -20.06 5.26 -23.41
N GLY A 38 -19.43 4.12 -23.08
CA GLY A 38 -20.02 2.79 -23.19
C GLY A 38 -19.66 2.01 -24.45
N ILE A 39 -18.59 2.40 -25.17
CA ILE A 39 -18.11 1.72 -26.38
C ILE A 39 -16.60 1.48 -26.24
N GLY A 40 -16.17 0.25 -25.93
CA GLY A 40 -14.76 -0.11 -25.84
C GLY A 40 -14.48 -1.19 -24.79
N THR A 41 -13.30 -1.80 -24.86
CA THR A 41 -12.88 -2.88 -23.94
C THR A 41 -12.60 -2.36 -22.53
N GLU A 42 -13.05 -3.11 -21.53
CA GLU A 42 -12.80 -2.93 -20.09
C GLU A 42 -11.65 -3.84 -19.58
N GLU A 43 -10.86 -4.43 -20.49
CA GLU A 43 -9.79 -5.35 -20.11
C GLU A 43 -8.77 -4.68 -19.17
N LEU A 44 -8.67 -5.24 -17.97
CA LEU A 44 -7.81 -4.76 -16.90
C LEU A 44 -7.27 -5.98 -16.17
N THR A 45 -5.95 -6.08 -16.09
CA THR A 45 -5.27 -7.08 -15.28
C THR A 45 -4.33 -6.39 -14.29
N ASP A 46 -4.49 -6.73 -13.02
CA ASP A 46 -3.66 -6.23 -11.92
C ASP A 46 -3.04 -7.40 -11.14
N LEU A 47 -1.73 -7.36 -10.99
CA LEU A 47 -0.93 -8.28 -10.19
C LEU A 47 -0.28 -7.50 -9.07
N ALA A 48 -0.78 -7.66 -7.84
CA ALA A 48 -0.22 -7.03 -6.66
C ALA A 48 0.42 -8.06 -5.73
N SER A 49 1.62 -7.75 -5.25
CA SER A 49 2.38 -8.56 -4.31
C SER A 49 2.87 -7.70 -3.15
N SER A 50 2.85 -8.26 -1.95
CA SER A 50 3.25 -7.58 -0.73
C SER A 50 4.10 -8.51 0.12
N ILE A 51 5.19 -7.96 0.66
CA ILE A 51 6.02 -8.60 1.67
C ILE A 51 5.97 -7.72 2.91
N VAL A 52 5.54 -8.31 4.02
CA VAL A 52 5.46 -7.65 5.31
C VAL A 52 6.39 -8.34 6.28
N VAL A 53 7.28 -7.58 6.92
CA VAL A 53 8.20 -8.08 7.94
C VAL A 53 7.96 -7.33 9.25
N SER A 54 7.57 -8.05 10.29
CA SER A 54 7.34 -7.51 11.63
C SER A 54 8.45 -7.95 12.57
N ILE A 55 9.18 -7.00 13.14
CA ILE A 55 10.38 -7.23 13.95
C ILE A 55 10.10 -6.75 15.39
N PRO A 56 10.12 -7.63 16.40
CA PRO A 56 10.05 -7.21 17.79
C PRO A 56 11.38 -6.55 18.19
N LEU A 57 11.34 -5.26 18.54
CA LEU A 57 12.52 -4.55 19.00
C LEU A 57 12.77 -4.78 20.50
N ASN A 58 11.68 -4.90 21.27
CA ASN A 58 11.67 -5.24 22.69
C ASN A 58 10.30 -5.82 23.07
N ASP A 59 9.99 -5.92 24.36
CA ASP A 59 8.74 -6.53 24.82
C ASP A 59 7.48 -5.73 24.42
N ASP A 60 7.63 -4.45 24.09
CA ASP A 60 6.55 -3.49 23.83
C ASP A 60 6.52 -2.95 22.40
N ASP A 61 7.67 -2.97 21.73
CA ASP A 61 7.92 -2.28 20.47
C ASP A 61 8.03 -3.26 19.31
N VAL A 62 7.38 -2.89 18.21
CA VAL A 62 7.44 -3.60 16.93
C VAL A 62 7.80 -2.62 15.82
N LEU A 63 8.78 -2.99 15.00
CA LEU A 63 9.11 -2.34 13.74
C LEU A 63 8.56 -3.19 12.60
N LYS A 64 7.65 -2.61 11.82
CA LYS A 64 7.06 -3.24 10.64
C LYS A 64 7.62 -2.59 9.38
N ILE A 65 8.07 -3.42 8.44
CA ILE A 65 8.50 -3.01 7.10
C ILE A 65 7.54 -3.67 6.11
N ASP A 66 6.92 -2.86 5.27
CA ASP A 66 5.93 -3.26 4.28
C ASP A 66 6.46 -2.86 2.90
N ALA A 67 6.60 -3.82 2.00
CA ALA A 67 7.06 -3.59 0.63
C ALA A 67 6.02 -4.17 -0.33
N ASN A 68 5.40 -3.29 -1.11
CA ASN A 68 4.35 -3.59 -2.06
C ASN A 68 4.81 -3.29 -3.48
N VAL A 69 4.50 -4.20 -4.39
CA VAL A 69 4.67 -4.00 -5.83
C VAL A 69 3.37 -4.41 -6.49
N SER A 70 2.76 -3.50 -7.25
CA SER A 70 1.64 -3.82 -8.13
C SER A 70 2.02 -3.49 -9.57
N ALA A 71 1.85 -4.47 -10.44
CA ALA A 71 1.96 -4.29 -11.88
C ALA A 71 0.55 -4.17 -12.45
N TYR A 72 0.22 -2.97 -12.91
CA TYR A 72 -1.05 -2.66 -13.53
C TYR A 72 -0.92 -2.71 -15.05
N THR A 73 -1.86 -3.38 -15.68
CA THR A 73 -2.02 -3.38 -17.14
C THR A 73 -3.50 -3.14 -17.46
N SER A 74 -3.80 -2.12 -18.26
CA SER A 74 -5.15 -1.96 -18.82
C SER A 74 -5.07 -1.63 -20.30
N ALA A 75 -5.96 -2.27 -21.07
CA ALA A 75 -6.14 -1.96 -22.48
C ALA A 75 -6.87 -0.61 -22.68
N SER A 76 -7.54 -0.08 -21.66
CA SER A 76 -8.45 1.08 -21.76
C SER A 76 -7.79 2.44 -21.52
N SER A 77 -6.67 2.49 -20.79
CA SER A 77 -5.89 3.71 -20.52
C SER A 77 -5.13 4.25 -21.74
N SER A 78 -5.02 3.45 -22.81
CA SER A 78 -4.43 3.84 -24.09
C SER A 78 -5.43 4.41 -25.10
N ASN A 79 -6.74 4.42 -24.81
CA ASN A 79 -7.78 4.81 -25.78
C ASN A 79 -8.31 6.24 -25.61
N VAL A 80 -7.55 7.12 -24.96
CA VAL A 80 -7.93 8.53 -24.75
C VAL A 80 -6.78 9.44 -25.18
N ASP A 81 -6.43 9.41 -26.46
CA ASP A 81 -5.80 10.58 -27.08
C ASP A 81 -6.92 11.55 -27.48
N ALA A 82 -6.85 12.79 -26.96
CA ALA A 82 -7.78 13.86 -27.33
C ALA A 82 -7.63 14.31 -28.80
N PHE A 83 -6.62 13.79 -29.50
CA PHE A 83 -6.36 14.01 -30.93
C PHE A 83 -6.62 12.78 -31.81
N ASP A 84 -7.21 11.70 -31.28
CA ASP A 84 -7.66 10.61 -32.15
C ASP A 84 -8.73 11.19 -33.09
N THR A 85 -8.37 11.25 -34.37
CA THR A 85 -9.10 12.05 -35.34
C THR A 85 -10.38 11.29 -35.64
N GLU A 86 -11.53 11.98 -35.60
CA GLU A 86 -12.83 11.38 -35.92
C GLU A 86 -12.74 10.47 -37.17
N GLY A 87 -12.77 9.15 -36.98
CA GLY A 87 -12.80 8.17 -38.07
C GLY A 87 -11.60 7.22 -38.24
N GLN A 88 -10.60 7.20 -37.36
CA GLN A 88 -9.65 6.07 -37.31
C GLN A 88 -10.17 4.96 -36.39
N ALA A 89 -10.10 3.71 -36.86
CA ALA A 89 -10.39 2.55 -36.01
C ALA A 89 -9.22 2.36 -35.03
N ALA A 90 -9.54 2.18 -33.74
CA ALA A 90 -8.54 1.92 -32.71
C ALA A 90 -7.57 0.81 -33.15
N ASP A 91 -6.29 1.14 -33.31
CA ASP A 91 -5.24 0.19 -33.69
C ASP A 91 -4.60 -0.38 -32.41
N PRO A 92 -4.79 -1.67 -32.10
CA PRO A 92 -4.20 -2.31 -30.92
C PRO A 92 -2.67 -2.29 -30.92
N PHE A 93 -2.01 -2.12 -32.07
CA PHE A 93 -0.55 -2.01 -32.15
C PHE A 93 -0.04 -0.63 -31.73
N VAL A 94 -0.86 0.43 -31.84
CA VAL A 94 -0.52 1.78 -31.38
C VAL A 94 -0.79 1.91 -29.87
N ALA A 95 -1.90 1.32 -29.39
CA ALA A 95 -2.25 1.24 -27.97
C ALA A 95 -1.24 0.45 -27.11
N SER A 96 -0.55 -0.52 -27.72
CA SER A 96 0.51 -1.34 -27.09
C SER A 96 1.86 -0.61 -26.96
N SER A 97 2.03 0.59 -27.52
CA SER A 97 3.30 1.34 -27.52
C SER A 97 3.28 2.60 -26.65
N GLY A 98 2.11 2.94 -26.10
CA GLY A 98 1.97 4.04 -25.14
C GLY A 98 2.52 3.68 -23.77
N ALA A 99 2.93 4.71 -23.01
CA ALA A 99 3.54 4.60 -21.68
C ALA A 99 2.71 3.80 -20.64
N SER A 100 1.48 3.41 -20.97
CA SER A 100 0.48 2.75 -20.12
C SER A 100 0.40 1.22 -20.28
N GLY A 101 1.24 0.59 -21.11
CA GLY A 101 1.17 -0.86 -21.37
C GLY A 101 1.62 -1.76 -20.20
N SER A 102 2.23 -1.18 -19.17
CA SER A 102 2.81 -1.87 -18.01
C SER A 102 3.27 -0.80 -17.00
N ASP A 103 2.37 -0.29 -16.16
CA ASP A 103 2.81 0.61 -15.09
C ASP A 103 3.10 -0.19 -13.83
N GLU A 104 4.34 -0.07 -13.34
CA GLU A 104 4.81 -0.76 -12.15
C GLU A 104 4.82 0.24 -11.01
N TRP A 105 3.84 0.10 -10.12
CA TRP A 105 3.78 0.87 -8.89
C TRP A 105 4.49 0.12 -7.78
N VAL A 106 5.44 0.79 -7.14
CA VAL A 106 6.19 0.28 -6.00
C VAL A 106 5.94 1.17 -4.80
N ASN A 107 5.62 0.56 -3.66
CA ASN A 107 5.41 1.25 -2.41
C ASN A 107 6.20 0.58 -1.28
N GLY A 108 6.77 1.41 -0.42
CA GLY A 108 7.41 0.97 0.82
C GLY A 108 6.85 1.76 1.99
N VAL A 109 6.51 1.08 3.08
CA VAL A 109 6.08 1.69 4.33
C VAL A 109 6.90 1.13 5.49
N ILE A 110 7.44 2.02 6.31
CA ILE A 110 8.08 1.65 7.57
C ILE A 110 7.22 2.18 8.70
N THR A 111 6.82 1.31 9.61
CA THR A 111 5.97 1.64 10.75
C THR A 111 6.64 1.21 12.04
N TYR A 112 6.68 2.11 13.02
CA TYR A 112 7.01 1.81 14.40
C TYR A 112 5.73 1.82 15.23
N SER A 113 5.57 0.86 16.14
CA SER A 113 4.48 0.83 17.10
C SER A 113 4.98 0.45 18.49
N HIS A 114 4.49 1.14 19.51
CA HIS A 114 4.76 0.89 20.92
C HIS A 114 3.46 0.54 21.65
N SER A 115 3.49 -0.55 22.41
CA SER A 115 2.40 -0.94 23.30
C SER A 115 2.76 -0.69 24.76
N SER A 116 1.93 0.08 25.45
CA SER A 116 2.04 0.27 26.91
C SER A 116 2.09 -1.05 27.70
N ASP A 117 2.66 -1.01 28.91
CA ASP A 117 2.86 -2.17 29.79
C ASP A 117 1.59 -2.99 30.02
N ASN A 118 0.45 -2.32 30.19
CA ASN A 118 -0.86 -2.95 30.41
C ASN A 118 -1.54 -3.42 29.12
N ARG A 119 -0.90 -3.22 27.95
CA ARG A 119 -1.38 -3.60 26.62
C ARG A 119 -2.74 -2.97 26.25
N ASN A 120 -3.07 -1.83 26.83
CA ASN A 120 -4.32 -1.12 26.57
C ASN A 120 -4.13 0.15 25.74
N ASN A 121 -2.91 0.65 25.61
CA ASN A 121 -2.59 1.79 24.74
C ASN A 121 -1.53 1.37 23.75
N ILE A 122 -1.77 1.69 22.48
CA ILE A 122 -0.83 1.46 21.39
C ILE A 122 -0.71 2.79 20.65
N TRP A 123 0.51 3.22 20.37
CA TRP A 123 0.74 4.34 19.48
C TRP A 123 1.77 3.96 18.44
N GLY A 124 1.66 4.58 17.27
CA GLY A 124 2.57 4.30 16.18
C GLY A 124 2.81 5.52 15.31
N ALA A 125 3.91 5.43 14.57
CA ALA A 125 4.29 6.38 13.54
C ALA A 125 4.72 5.61 12.29
N ASN A 126 4.42 6.15 11.13
CA ASN A 126 4.82 5.55 9.87
C ASN A 126 5.42 6.61 8.92
N VAL A 127 6.24 6.12 8.00
CA VAL A 127 6.71 6.83 6.82
C VAL A 127 6.49 5.94 5.62
N SER A 128 6.08 6.52 4.50
CA SER A 128 5.83 5.81 3.26
C SER A 128 6.51 6.50 2.09
N VAL A 129 6.87 5.70 1.09
CA VAL A 129 7.32 6.17 -0.22
C VAL A 129 6.60 5.34 -1.26
N SER A 130 6.09 6.01 -2.28
CA SER A 130 5.47 5.37 -3.44
C SER A 130 6.09 5.93 -4.70
N LYS A 131 6.28 5.08 -5.69
CA LYS A 131 6.81 5.46 -6.99
C LYS A 131 6.13 4.66 -8.08
N GLU A 132 5.82 5.35 -9.16
CA GLU A 132 5.31 4.85 -10.43
C GLU A 132 6.09 5.55 -11.56
N TYR A 133 5.79 5.28 -12.84
CA TYR A 133 6.55 5.85 -13.96
C TYR A 133 6.64 7.38 -13.93
N ASP A 134 5.53 8.07 -13.72
CA ASP A 134 5.41 9.53 -13.70
C ASP A 134 4.98 10.12 -12.35
N TYR A 135 4.71 9.26 -11.36
CA TYR A 135 4.27 9.63 -10.02
C TYR A 135 5.29 9.25 -8.94
N PHE A 136 5.48 10.16 -7.99
CA PHE A 136 6.28 9.93 -6.80
C PHE A 136 5.59 10.57 -5.60
N SER A 137 5.54 9.84 -4.49
CA SER A 137 4.94 10.33 -3.26
C SER A 137 5.75 9.94 -2.05
N ILE A 138 5.81 10.85 -1.08
CA ILE A 138 6.32 10.58 0.27
C ILE A 138 5.18 10.87 1.24
N GLY A 139 4.92 9.92 2.14
CA GLY A 139 3.95 10.06 3.20
C GLY A 139 4.57 9.92 4.58
N PHE A 140 3.90 10.48 5.57
CA PHE A 140 4.13 10.15 6.96
C PHE A 140 2.84 10.26 7.76
N GLY A 141 2.80 9.58 8.88
CA GLY A 141 1.61 9.59 9.72
C GLY A 141 1.82 8.99 11.09
N GLY A 142 0.74 8.95 11.84
CA GLY A 142 0.71 8.38 13.17
C GLY A 142 -0.67 7.91 13.56
N ASN A 143 -0.70 7.09 14.59
CA ASN A 143 -1.93 6.54 15.14
C ASN A 143 -1.83 6.37 16.66
N TYR A 144 -2.99 6.38 17.29
CA TYR A 144 -3.16 6.10 18.70
C TYR A 144 -4.42 5.26 18.88
N THR A 145 -4.27 4.14 19.58
CA THR A 145 -5.33 3.18 19.88
C THR A 145 -5.42 2.99 21.39
N HIS A 146 -6.65 3.01 21.90
CA HIS A 146 -6.96 2.67 23.28
C HIS A 146 -7.96 1.52 23.33
N LEU A 147 -7.63 0.51 24.14
CA LEU A 147 -8.45 -0.68 24.38
C LEU A 147 -9.05 -0.60 25.80
N PHE A 148 -10.37 -0.66 25.86
CA PHE A 148 -11.17 -0.65 27.08
C PHE A 148 -11.74 -2.04 27.37
N ASN A 149 -12.31 -2.21 28.57
CA ASN A 149 -13.14 -3.37 28.94
C ASN A 149 -12.47 -4.72 28.64
N GLU A 150 -11.25 -4.92 29.14
CA GLU A 150 -10.46 -6.14 28.90
C GLU A 150 -10.23 -6.42 27.40
N LYS A 151 -10.07 -5.35 26.60
CA LYS A 151 -9.87 -5.38 25.16
C LYS A 151 -11.12 -5.79 24.35
N ASN A 152 -12.31 -5.75 24.95
CA ASN A 152 -13.58 -5.92 24.23
C ASN A 152 -14.08 -4.65 23.54
N THR A 153 -13.38 -3.52 23.70
CA THR A 153 -13.74 -2.27 23.04
C THR A 153 -12.47 -1.55 22.64
N GLU A 154 -12.37 -1.16 21.37
CA GLU A 154 -11.22 -0.43 20.84
C GLU A 154 -11.67 0.91 20.26
N VAL A 155 -10.93 1.97 20.58
CA VAL A 155 -11.07 3.28 19.95
C VAL A 155 -9.71 3.66 19.39
N SER A 156 -9.66 3.95 18.09
CA SER A 156 -8.43 4.35 17.41
C SER A 156 -8.62 5.66 16.67
N ILE A 157 -7.57 6.47 16.64
CA ILE A 157 -7.44 7.65 15.79
C ILE A 157 -6.14 7.54 14.99
N SER A 158 -6.22 7.84 13.71
CA SER A 158 -5.07 7.84 12.80
C SER A 158 -5.10 9.07 11.91
N GLY A 159 -3.91 9.51 11.51
CA GLY A 159 -3.73 10.61 10.57
C GLY A 159 -2.48 10.39 9.74
N ASN A 160 -2.59 10.63 8.43
CA ASN A 160 -1.49 10.53 7.49
C ASN A 160 -1.50 11.75 6.57
N VAL A 161 -0.32 12.18 6.14
CA VAL A 161 -0.10 13.28 5.22
C VAL A 161 0.77 12.76 4.08
N TYR A 162 0.41 13.10 2.85
CA TYR A 162 1.11 12.69 1.64
C TYR A 162 1.52 13.91 0.82
N PHE A 163 2.72 13.84 0.24
CA PHE A 163 3.27 14.85 -0.64
C PHE A 163 3.50 14.23 -2.01
N ASP A 164 2.58 14.52 -2.92
CA ASP A 164 2.55 13.94 -4.26
C ASP A 164 3.25 14.84 -5.28
N GLN A 165 4.03 14.21 -6.17
CA GLN A 165 4.60 14.82 -7.35
C GLN A 165 4.22 14.00 -8.57
N TRP A 166 3.48 14.60 -9.49
CA TRP A 166 3.26 14.07 -10.83
C TRP A 166 4.10 14.83 -11.86
N LYS A 167 4.51 14.16 -12.93
CA LYS A 167 5.11 14.83 -14.09
C LYS A 167 4.11 14.85 -15.22
N LEU A 168 3.74 16.03 -15.70
CA LEU A 168 3.02 16.14 -16.98
C LEU A 168 3.99 15.82 -18.11
N ILE A 169 3.81 14.66 -18.73
CA ILE A 169 4.49 14.29 -19.97
C ILE A 169 3.59 14.77 -21.10
N TYR A 170 3.97 15.85 -21.78
CA TYR A 170 3.33 16.28 -23.01
C TYR A 170 3.96 15.56 -24.21
N PRO A 171 3.19 15.23 -25.26
CA PRO A 171 3.68 14.58 -26.48
C PRO A 171 4.71 15.43 -27.24
#